data_AF-A0A8H6SD32-F1
#
_entry.id   AF-A0A8H6SD32-F1
#
_cell.length_a   1.000
_cell.length_b   1.000
_cell.length_c   1.000
_cell.angle_alpha   90.00
_cell.angle_beta   90.00
_cell.angle_gamma   90.00
#
_symmetry.space_group_name_H-M   'P 1'
#
loop_
_entity.id
_entity.type
_entity.pdbx_description
1 polymer ?
#
loop_
_entity_poly.entity_id
_entity_poly.type
_entity_poly.pdbx_seq_one_letter_code
_entity_poly.pdbx_strand_id
1 'polypeptide(L)'
;MSILEAHPADDPSALRSEDYWFADGSIILRVEATQFRVHKTLLARHSPFFHGMFSWPQPPDEPLIEGCAVVVLSGDATEDWVRLLVLLYPLRWNPTLDTVIAALRRSKKYDFSEFRKDQLKRNGPLTESSYPSLPSFLVVVLSPSQYPLHNMKFTLAAYVFVALTASAFAAPEQRSGPGKRGLCWPWFNSPLNPGLFHDGSGSVNLIYDYETYAPPSSNGDGGLAFIGMQRCMDCDSSPIADLKSRQQELGFVTLFTLNEPDGNGISPASAAQWYIEYINPLAIKKSLPAVTSSTASGQGLSWVAEMISACAGQCYYDYINLHWYGTSLAEFESYVEQAHNQFPNTQIVITEFALQNPSGGQAAQVSFFEGAFSFLDGLSYVAMYFPFVATSPNLLSENDSGAVSFVGTGSTLYNNDGSISAAGKVMLM
;
A
#
# COMPACT_ATOMS: atom_id res chain seq x y z
N MET A 1 17.46 64.90 22.54
CA MET A 1 16.38 64.38 21.68
C MET A 1 16.56 62.86 21.67
N SER A 2 16.03 62.22 22.72
CA SER A 2 16.15 60.79 22.92
C SER A 2 15.25 60.13 21.88
N ILE A 3 15.85 59.43 20.93
CA ILE A 3 15.09 58.55 20.04
C ILE A 3 14.50 57.50 20.99
N LEU A 4 13.20 57.61 21.29
CA LEU A 4 12.45 56.49 21.85
C LEU A 4 12.59 55.40 20.80
N GLU A 5 13.42 54.40 21.08
CA GLU A 5 13.46 53.19 20.27
C GLU A 5 12.03 52.66 20.25
N ALA A 6 11.40 52.74 19.08
CA ALA A 6 10.05 52.23 18.88
C ALA A 6 10.05 50.77 19.34
N HIS A 7 9.01 50.37 20.07
CA HIS A 7 8.85 48.98 20.50
C HIS A 7 9.06 48.09 19.28
N PRO A 8 9.77 46.95 19.37
CA PRO A 8 10.00 46.08 18.21
C PRO A 8 8.71 45.46 17.65
N ALA A 9 7.53 45.86 18.11
CA ALA A 9 6.25 45.62 17.45
C ALA A 9 5.85 46.78 16.50
N ASP A 10 6.18 48.03 16.83
CA ASP A 10 5.73 49.28 16.19
C ASP A 10 6.72 49.86 15.17
N ASP A 11 7.57 49.02 14.58
CA ASP A 11 8.52 49.46 13.58
C ASP A 11 7.78 49.88 12.29
N PRO A 12 7.84 51.17 11.88
CA PRO A 12 7.14 51.66 10.70
C PRO A 12 7.70 51.10 9.39
N SER A 13 8.87 50.43 9.43
CA SER A 13 9.45 49.73 8.28
C SER A 13 9.01 48.26 8.18
N ALA A 14 8.23 47.76 9.15
CA ALA A 14 7.73 46.39 9.12
C ALA A 14 6.70 46.19 7.99
N LEU A 15 6.99 45.26 7.09
CA LEU A 15 6.16 44.91 5.96
C LEU A 15 5.20 43.79 6.34
N ARG A 16 3.92 43.98 6.04
CA ARG A 16 2.92 42.91 6.20
C ARG A 16 3.02 41.97 5.00
N SER A 17 3.07 40.67 5.27
CA SER A 17 2.99 39.68 4.20
C SER A 17 1.64 39.75 3.52
N GLU A 18 1.60 40.00 2.21
CA GLU A 18 0.34 40.05 1.45
C GLU A 18 -0.37 38.69 1.42
N ASP A 19 0.42 37.63 1.44
CA ASP A 19 -0.04 36.26 1.40
C ASP A 19 -0.55 35.84 2.78
N TYR A 20 0.29 35.88 3.81
CA TYR A 20 -0.05 35.33 5.14
C TYR A 20 -0.52 36.42 6.09
N TRP A 21 -1.58 37.12 5.68
CA TRP A 21 -2.28 38.11 6.50
C TRP A 21 -3.78 37.82 6.53
N PHE A 22 -4.16 36.93 7.45
CA PHE A 22 -5.54 36.48 7.59
C PHE A 22 -6.36 37.47 8.43
N ALA A 23 -7.51 37.88 7.91
CA ALA A 23 -8.43 38.79 8.61
C ALA A 23 -8.93 38.21 9.95
N ASP A 24 -9.04 36.87 10.04
CA ASP A 24 -9.42 36.10 11.23
C ASP A 24 -8.21 35.55 12.00
N GLY A 25 -6.99 35.93 11.61
CA GLY A 25 -5.79 35.53 12.33
C GLY A 25 -5.80 36.04 13.78
N SER A 26 -5.30 35.20 14.69
CA SER A 26 -5.35 35.37 16.15
C SER A 26 -3.98 35.68 16.79
N ILE A 27 -2.93 35.73 15.97
CA ILE A 27 -1.58 36.10 16.38
C ILE A 27 -0.80 36.70 15.21
N ILE A 28 0.12 37.61 15.50
CA ILE A 28 1.08 38.13 14.52
C ILE A 28 2.46 37.58 14.87
N LEU A 29 3.12 36.93 13.90
CA LEU A 29 4.51 36.55 14.01
C LEU A 29 5.35 37.60 13.27
N ARG A 30 6.34 38.20 13.94
CA ARG A 30 7.32 39.09 13.33
C ARG A 30 8.65 38.36 13.19
N VAL A 31 9.16 38.33 11.97
CA VAL A 31 10.45 37.74 11.62
C VAL A 31 11.20 38.78 10.79
N GLU A 32 12.38 39.20 11.24
CA GLU A 32 13.11 40.34 10.67
C GLU A 32 12.20 41.59 10.49
N ALA A 33 12.04 42.06 9.25
CA ALA A 33 11.17 43.18 8.89
C ALA A 33 9.76 42.74 8.45
N THR A 34 9.42 41.45 8.46
CA THR A 34 8.14 40.96 7.94
C THR A 34 7.20 40.48 9.03
N GLN A 35 5.92 40.80 8.90
CA GLN A 35 4.87 40.37 9.81
C GLN A 35 3.87 39.44 9.10
N PHE A 36 3.47 38.39 9.81
CA PHE A 36 2.52 37.38 9.36
C PHE A 36 1.36 37.30 10.36
N ARG A 37 0.12 37.53 9.92
CA ARG A 37 -1.06 37.40 10.78
C ARG A 37 -1.73 36.05 10.53
N VAL A 38 -1.61 35.13 11.49
CA VAL A 38 -1.94 33.69 11.36
C VAL A 38 -2.69 33.17 12.60
N HIS A 39 -3.01 31.87 12.66
CA HIS A 39 -3.86 31.28 13.69
C HIS A 39 -3.08 30.50 14.78
N LYS A 40 -3.32 30.84 16.06
CA LYS A 40 -2.70 30.14 17.20
C LYS A 40 -2.98 28.63 17.19
N THR A 41 -4.20 28.24 16.82
CA THR A 41 -4.66 26.84 16.83
C THR A 41 -3.88 25.94 15.87
N LEU A 42 -3.53 26.44 14.68
CA LEU A 42 -2.79 25.64 13.69
C LEU A 42 -1.31 25.52 14.07
N LEU A 43 -0.72 26.61 14.56
CA LEU A 43 0.64 26.58 15.11
C LEU A 43 0.73 25.62 16.30
N ALA A 44 -0.22 25.68 17.24
CA ALA A 44 -0.25 24.81 18.41
C ALA A 44 -0.56 23.34 18.08
N ARG A 45 -1.33 23.06 17.01
CA ARG A 45 -1.58 21.69 16.55
C ARG A 45 -0.31 21.01 16.03
N HIS A 46 0.53 21.76 15.32
CA HIS A 46 1.71 21.22 14.64
C HIS A 46 3.02 21.48 15.39
N SER A 47 3.01 22.28 16.47
CA SER A 47 4.19 22.57 17.28
C SER A 47 3.88 22.51 18.77
N PRO A 48 4.42 21.52 19.50
CA PRO A 48 4.36 21.47 20.96
C PRO A 48 4.96 22.70 21.64
N PHE A 49 5.93 23.37 21.00
CA PHE A 49 6.50 24.62 21.49
C PHE A 49 5.47 25.75 21.48
N PHE A 50 4.79 25.99 20.34
CA PHE A 50 3.75 27.01 20.27
C PHE A 50 2.54 26.66 21.13
N HIS A 51 2.20 25.37 21.21
CA HIS A 51 1.17 24.87 22.13
C HIS A 51 1.48 25.22 23.59
N GLY A 52 2.72 24.96 24.02
CA GLY A 52 3.22 25.30 25.34
C GLY A 52 3.21 26.82 25.55
N MET A 53 3.79 27.59 24.63
CA MET A 53 3.93 29.05 24.74
C MET A 53 2.59 29.77 24.87
N PHE A 54 1.55 29.35 24.14
CA PHE A 54 0.23 29.99 24.19
C PHE A 54 -0.59 29.65 25.43
N SER A 55 -0.16 28.68 26.24
CA SER A 55 -0.86 28.32 27.48
C SER A 55 -0.50 29.23 28.67
N TRP A 56 0.45 30.14 28.49
CA TRP A 56 0.91 31.07 29.54
C TRP A 56 0.13 32.40 29.46
N PRO A 57 -0.21 33.03 30.61
CA PRO A 57 -0.91 34.32 30.64
C PRO A 57 -0.02 35.45 30.10
N GLN A 58 -0.54 36.24 29.15
CA GLN A 58 0.16 37.39 28.58
C GLN A 58 0.04 38.63 29.50
N PRO A 59 1.08 39.48 29.61
CA PRO A 59 1.02 40.71 30.39
C PRO A 59 -0.08 41.66 29.88
N PRO A 60 -0.78 42.39 30.77
CA PRO A 60 -1.93 43.23 30.38
C PRO A 60 -1.57 44.44 29.51
N ASP A 61 -0.31 44.88 29.53
CA ASP A 61 0.15 46.11 28.86
C ASP A 61 0.96 45.84 27.57
N GLU A 62 0.84 44.63 27.01
CA GLU A 62 1.56 44.28 25.78
C GLU A 62 0.91 44.95 24.55
N PRO A 63 1.68 45.68 23.72
CA PRO A 63 1.13 46.39 22.57
C PRO A 63 0.55 45.41 21.55
N LEU A 64 -0.72 45.61 21.21
CA LEU A 64 -1.44 44.79 20.23
C LEU A 64 -1.50 45.50 18.88
N ILE A 65 -1.26 44.75 17.81
CA ILE A 65 -1.51 45.21 16.45
C ILE A 65 -2.80 44.57 15.97
N GLU A 66 -3.80 45.40 15.66
CA GLU A 66 -5.14 44.94 15.23
C GLU A 66 -5.78 43.92 16.19
N GLY A 67 -5.57 44.11 17.49
CA GLY A 67 -6.09 43.21 18.53
C GLY A 67 -5.35 41.87 18.65
N CYS A 68 -4.24 41.68 17.92
CA CYS A 68 -3.42 40.47 17.98
C CYS A 68 -2.09 40.75 18.69
N ALA A 69 -1.66 39.82 19.55
CA ALA A 69 -0.33 39.85 20.14
C ALA A 69 0.73 39.60 19.05
N VAL A 70 1.87 40.28 19.17
CA VAL A 70 2.99 40.17 18.24
C VAL A 70 4.11 39.37 18.89
N VAL A 71 4.48 38.24 18.30
CA VAL A 71 5.63 37.42 18.74
C VAL A 71 6.79 37.68 17.80
N VAL A 72 7.87 38.24 18.34
CA VAL A 72 9.11 38.50 17.59
C VAL A 72 10.01 37.27 17.67
N LEU A 73 10.35 36.70 16.52
CA LEU A 73 11.15 35.49 16.38
C LEU A 73 12.56 35.88 15.93
N SER A 74 13.33 36.40 16.88
CA SER A 74 14.68 36.92 16.63
C SER A 74 15.66 35.80 16.27
N GLY A 75 16.46 36.02 15.22
CA GLY A 75 17.44 35.04 14.73
C GLY A 75 16.91 34.12 13.64
N ASP A 76 15.60 34.13 13.39
CA ASP A 76 14.98 33.44 12.28
C ASP A 76 14.93 34.33 11.04
N ALA A 77 15.03 33.73 9.86
CA ALA A 77 14.92 34.42 8.58
C ALA A 77 13.47 34.46 8.08
N THR A 78 13.03 35.59 7.51
CA THR A 78 11.67 35.77 6.96
C THR A 78 11.32 34.66 5.97
N GLU A 79 12.27 34.31 5.10
CA GLU A 79 12.06 33.36 4.01
C GLU A 79 11.72 31.95 4.51
N ASP A 80 12.33 31.53 5.61
CA ASP A 80 12.08 30.21 6.20
C ASP A 80 10.70 30.15 6.85
N TRP A 81 10.27 31.26 7.44
CA TRP A 81 8.91 31.38 7.96
C TRP A 81 7.85 31.43 6.86
N VAL A 82 8.12 32.09 5.73
CA VAL A 82 7.23 31.99 4.55
C VAL A 82 7.10 30.53 4.09
N ARG A 83 8.22 29.81 3.96
CA ARG A 83 8.21 28.39 3.56
C ARG A 83 7.42 27.51 4.53
N LEU A 84 7.58 27.74 5.83
CA LEU A 84 6.83 27.01 6.85
C LEU A 84 5.33 27.34 6.78
N LEU A 85 4.99 28.62 6.63
CA LEU A 85 3.60 29.07 6.56
C LEU A 85 2.90 28.64 5.26
N VAL A 86 3.62 28.48 4.14
CA VAL A 86 3.10 27.82 2.92
C VAL A 86 2.57 26.41 3.23
N LEU A 87 3.29 25.67 4.07
CA LEU A 87 2.94 24.29 4.39
C LEU A 87 1.82 24.22 5.44
N LEU A 88 1.82 25.15 6.40
CA LEU A 88 0.82 25.20 7.45
C LEU A 88 -0.50 25.79 6.94
N TYR A 89 -0.44 26.84 6.12
CA TYR A 89 -1.59 27.56 5.58
C TYR A 89 -1.52 27.59 4.06
N PRO A 90 -2.08 26.60 3.37
CA PRO A 90 -2.23 26.70 1.92
C PRO A 90 -3.22 27.83 1.59
N LEU A 91 -2.69 29.04 1.43
CA LEU A 91 -3.37 30.24 1.01
C LEU A 91 -3.87 30.06 -0.41
N ARG A 92 -5.16 30.31 -0.63
CA ARG A 92 -5.73 30.43 -1.98
C ARG A 92 -5.31 29.29 -2.89
N TRP A 93 -5.84 28.08 -2.67
CA TRP A 93 -5.64 27.07 -3.70
C TRP A 93 -6.60 27.26 -4.87
N ASN A 94 -6.25 28.23 -5.73
CA ASN A 94 -6.57 28.20 -7.14
C ASN A 94 -5.25 27.93 -7.89
N PRO A 95 -4.69 26.72 -7.73
CA PRO A 95 -3.39 26.39 -8.31
C PRO A 95 -3.40 26.59 -9.81
N THR A 96 -2.27 27.09 -10.34
CA THR A 96 -2.01 26.85 -11.75
C THR A 96 -1.98 25.35 -12.01
N LEU A 97 -2.35 24.94 -13.21
CA LEU A 97 -2.41 23.52 -13.58
C LEU A 97 -1.09 22.79 -13.25
N ASP A 98 0.04 23.43 -13.50
CA ASP A 98 1.37 22.89 -13.18
C ASP A 98 1.58 22.67 -11.67
N THR A 99 1.02 23.55 -10.82
CA THR A 99 1.04 23.41 -9.36
C THR A 99 0.18 22.22 -8.89
N VAL A 100 -1.01 22.00 -9.47
CA VAL A 100 -1.83 20.81 -9.20
C VAL A 100 -1.09 19.54 -9.57
N ILE A 101 -0.49 19.52 -10.76
CA ILE A 101 0.23 18.33 -11.23
C ILE A 101 1.46 18.05 -10.38
N ALA A 102 2.24 19.07 -9.99
CA ALA A 102 3.40 18.88 -9.13
C ALA A 102 3.00 18.34 -7.76
N ALA A 103 1.91 18.86 -7.17
CA ALA A 103 1.36 18.40 -5.90
C ALA A 103 0.80 16.96 -5.99
N LEU A 104 0.07 16.61 -7.05
CA LEU A 104 -0.43 15.25 -7.30
C LEU A 104 0.71 14.25 -7.56
N ARG A 105 1.78 14.65 -8.25
CA ARG A 105 2.98 13.82 -8.46
C ARG A 105 3.73 13.55 -7.16
N ARG A 106 3.91 14.56 -6.29
CA ARG A 106 4.62 14.43 -5.02
C ARG A 106 3.80 13.73 -3.94
N SER A 107 2.51 14.04 -3.83
CA SER A 107 1.58 13.30 -2.95
C SER A 107 1.39 11.84 -3.37
N LYS A 108 1.60 11.51 -4.66
CA LYS A 108 1.68 10.13 -5.16
C LYS A 108 2.99 9.43 -4.79
N LYS A 109 4.11 10.18 -4.74
CA LYS A 109 5.43 9.66 -4.34
C LYS A 109 5.57 9.44 -2.82
N TYR A 110 4.86 10.22 -2.00
CA TYR A 110 4.96 10.18 -0.53
C TYR A 110 3.62 9.77 0.16
N ASP A 111 2.75 9.11 -0.60
CA ASP A 111 1.48 8.50 -0.19
C ASP A 111 0.50 9.34 0.66
N PHE A 112 0.32 10.61 0.29
CA PHE A 112 -0.77 11.44 0.80
C PHE A 112 -2.06 11.15 0.00
N SER A 113 -2.64 9.96 0.20
CA SER A 113 -3.74 9.42 -0.62
C SER A 113 -5.06 10.18 -0.47
N GLU A 114 -5.44 10.56 0.75
CA GLU A 114 -6.67 11.35 1.00
C GLU A 114 -6.59 12.77 0.42
N PHE A 115 -5.41 13.39 0.49
CA PHE A 115 -5.14 14.65 -0.18
C PHE A 115 -5.30 14.55 -1.70
N ARG A 116 -4.80 13.47 -2.33
CA ARG A 116 -4.96 13.23 -3.78
C ARG A 116 -6.43 13.04 -4.18
N LYS A 117 -7.21 12.27 -3.41
CA LYS A 117 -8.64 12.06 -3.67
C LYS A 117 -9.41 13.38 -3.58
N ASP A 118 -9.11 14.18 -2.55
CA ASP A 118 -9.72 15.50 -2.37
C ASP A 118 -9.39 16.46 -3.52
N GLN A 119 -8.18 16.42 -4.07
CA GLN A 119 -7.79 17.26 -5.21
C GLN A 119 -8.45 16.85 -6.53
N LEU A 120 -8.61 15.55 -6.78
CA LEU A 120 -9.26 15.05 -7.99
C LEU A 120 -10.77 15.28 -7.99
N LYS A 121 -11.43 15.20 -6.82
CA LYS A 121 -12.85 15.55 -6.66
C LYS A 121 -13.11 17.05 -6.89
N ARG A 122 -12.18 17.92 -6.50
CA ARG A 122 -12.32 19.38 -6.60
C ARG A 122 -12.03 19.92 -8.01
N ASN A 123 -11.12 19.31 -8.76
CA ASN A 123 -10.65 19.85 -10.05
C ASN A 123 -11.02 18.99 -11.29
N GLY A 124 -11.59 17.79 -11.10
CA GLY A 124 -11.96 16.86 -12.18
C GLY A 124 -10.77 16.07 -12.76
N PRO A 125 -11.02 15.07 -13.63
CA PRO A 125 -9.98 14.28 -14.28
C PRO A 125 -9.20 15.13 -15.29
N LEU A 126 -7.87 15.17 -15.15
CA LEU A 126 -6.98 15.89 -16.07
C LEU A 126 -6.73 15.02 -17.31
N THR A 127 -7.38 15.35 -18.42
CA THR A 127 -7.24 14.67 -19.73
C THR A 127 -6.69 15.63 -20.79
N GLU A 128 -6.06 15.10 -21.84
CA GLU A 128 -5.51 15.89 -22.96
C GLU A 128 -6.61 16.70 -23.69
N SER A 129 -7.84 16.19 -23.74
CA SER A 129 -9.01 16.89 -24.29
C SER A 129 -9.50 18.08 -23.45
N SER A 130 -9.22 18.09 -22.15
CA SER A 130 -9.63 19.17 -21.26
C SER A 130 -8.62 20.32 -21.22
N TYR A 131 -7.33 20.06 -21.52
CA TYR A 131 -6.25 21.06 -21.46
C TYR A 131 -5.13 20.79 -22.49
N PRO A 132 -5.20 21.40 -23.68
CA PRO A 132 -4.38 21.00 -24.86
C PRO A 132 -2.91 21.44 -24.83
N SER A 133 -2.46 22.19 -23.81
CA SER A 133 -1.06 22.64 -23.66
C SER A 133 -0.21 21.73 -22.75
N LEU A 134 -0.75 20.59 -22.29
CA LEU A 134 -0.04 19.66 -21.41
C LEU A 134 0.95 18.79 -22.21
N PRO A 135 2.19 18.59 -21.73
CA PRO A 135 3.10 17.60 -22.32
C PRO A 135 2.54 16.18 -22.18
N SER A 136 2.61 15.33 -23.21
CA SER A 136 1.94 14.01 -23.25
C SER A 136 2.29 13.03 -22.10
N PHE A 137 3.40 13.25 -21.39
CA PHE A 137 3.80 12.47 -20.20
C PHE A 137 3.11 12.90 -18.90
N LEU A 138 2.36 14.01 -18.89
CA LEU A 138 1.49 14.41 -17.77
C LEU A 138 0.12 13.71 -17.81
N VAL A 139 -0.37 13.36 -19.01
CA VAL A 139 -1.68 12.74 -19.27
C VAL A 139 -1.79 11.34 -18.63
N VAL A 140 -0.66 10.73 -18.27
CA VAL A 140 -0.56 9.33 -17.81
C VAL A 140 -0.91 9.15 -16.31
N VAL A 141 -1.18 10.20 -15.54
CA VAL A 141 -1.40 10.04 -14.08
C VAL A 141 -2.85 9.71 -13.70
N LEU A 142 -3.83 9.79 -14.62
CA LEU A 142 -5.25 9.59 -14.30
C LEU A 142 -6.02 8.81 -15.37
N SER A 143 -5.62 7.57 -15.63
CA SER A 143 -6.56 6.54 -16.10
C SER A 143 -6.03 5.17 -15.70
N PRO A 144 -6.76 4.35 -14.94
CA PRO A 144 -6.49 2.92 -14.91
C PRO A 144 -6.83 2.37 -16.30
N SER A 145 -5.83 1.79 -16.96
CA SER A 145 -5.85 1.37 -18.36
C SER A 145 -6.87 0.25 -18.63
N GLN A 146 -7.69 0.42 -19.66
CA GLN A 146 -8.18 -0.69 -20.49
C GLN A 146 -7.25 -0.84 -21.71
N TYR A 147 -6.90 -2.08 -22.04
CA TYR A 147 -5.98 -2.62 -23.06
C TYR A 147 -6.26 -2.20 -24.53
N PRO A 148 -5.70 -2.89 -25.56
CA PRO A 148 -4.30 -2.97 -26.03
C PRO A 148 -4.20 -2.55 -27.53
N LEU A 149 -3.05 -2.14 -28.07
CA LEU A 149 -2.92 -2.02 -29.53
C LEU A 149 -1.59 -2.52 -30.09
N HIS A 150 -1.68 -3.70 -30.70
CA HIS A 150 -0.94 -4.07 -31.89
C HIS A 150 -1.25 -3.07 -33.04
N ASN A 151 -0.23 -2.87 -33.88
CA ASN A 151 -0.27 -2.32 -35.24
C ASN A 151 -0.69 -0.85 -35.43
N MET A 152 0.31 0.05 -35.50
CA MET A 152 0.50 0.84 -36.74
C MET A 152 1.93 1.37 -36.86
N LYS A 153 2.55 1.06 -38.01
CA LYS A 153 3.86 1.53 -38.46
C LYS A 153 3.81 3.04 -38.69
N PHE A 154 4.82 3.78 -38.22
CA PHE A 154 5.39 4.90 -38.99
C PHE A 154 6.86 5.11 -38.63
N THR A 155 7.61 5.40 -39.69
CA THR A 155 9.06 5.38 -39.85
C THR A 155 9.66 6.78 -39.62
N LEU A 156 10.82 6.84 -38.97
CA LEU A 156 12.05 7.64 -39.27
C LEU A 156 12.82 7.79 -37.94
N ALA A 157 13.98 7.13 -37.77
CA ALA A 157 15.33 7.61 -38.13
C ALA A 157 15.71 8.90 -37.38
N ALA A 158 16.87 9.08 -36.75
CA ALA A 158 18.07 8.29 -36.45
C ALA A 158 18.89 9.13 -35.45
N TYR A 159 20.01 8.58 -34.95
CA TYR A 159 21.13 9.26 -34.24
C TYR A 159 20.91 9.55 -32.74
N VAL A 160 21.80 9.26 -31.78
CA VAL A 160 23.26 9.00 -31.78
C VAL A 160 23.63 8.04 -30.63
N PHE A 161 24.53 7.11 -30.92
CA PHE A 161 25.35 6.33 -29.98
C PHE A 161 26.27 7.24 -29.15
N VAL A 162 26.21 7.16 -27.81
CA VAL A 162 27.42 7.35 -26.99
C VAL A 162 27.43 6.28 -25.91
N ALA A 163 28.25 5.26 -26.17
CA ALA A 163 28.77 4.39 -25.13
C ALA A 163 29.74 5.19 -24.26
N LEU A 164 29.49 5.22 -22.95
CA LEU A 164 30.50 5.59 -21.97
C LEU A 164 30.54 4.50 -20.91
N THR A 165 31.58 3.68 -21.03
CA THR A 165 32.04 2.74 -20.02
C THR A 165 32.42 3.51 -18.75
N ALA A 166 31.66 3.31 -17.68
CA ALA A 166 32.11 3.64 -16.34
C ALA A 166 31.92 2.38 -15.48
N SER A 167 33.02 1.64 -15.32
CA SER A 167 33.18 0.70 -14.22
C SER A 167 33.11 1.49 -12.92
N ALA A 168 31.98 1.41 -12.22
CA ALA A 168 31.81 1.96 -10.88
C ALA A 168 31.13 0.89 -10.03
N PHE A 169 31.76 0.62 -8.89
CA PHE A 169 31.36 -0.32 -7.85
C PHE A 169 29.83 -0.46 -7.71
N ALA A 170 29.37 -1.71 -7.73
CA ALA A 170 28.01 -2.05 -7.35
C ALA A 170 27.75 -1.56 -5.91
N ALA A 171 27.05 -0.43 -5.79
CA ALA A 171 26.32 -0.12 -4.58
C ALA A 171 25.22 -1.19 -4.44
N PRO A 172 24.90 -1.67 -3.23
CA PRO A 172 23.79 -2.59 -3.05
C PRO A 172 22.53 -1.93 -3.61
N GLU A 173 21.89 -2.63 -4.54
CA GLU A 173 20.67 -2.20 -5.18
C GLU A 173 19.61 -2.00 -4.09
N GLN A 174 19.29 -0.74 -3.82
CA GLN A 174 18.24 -0.38 -2.87
C GLN A 174 16.92 -0.83 -3.49
N ARG A 175 16.42 -2.01 -3.07
CA ARG A 175 15.14 -2.60 -3.49
C ARG A 175 14.04 -1.54 -3.35
N SER A 176 13.65 -0.92 -4.46
CA SER A 176 12.74 0.23 -4.50
C SER A 176 11.38 -0.16 -5.07
N GLY A 177 10.85 -1.27 -4.56
CA GLY A 177 9.45 -1.67 -4.72
C GLY A 177 8.81 -1.91 -3.35
N PRO A 178 7.48 -1.78 -3.21
CA PRO A 178 6.79 -2.27 -2.02
C PRO A 178 7.09 -3.76 -1.84
N GLY A 179 7.26 -4.22 -0.60
CA GLY A 179 7.45 -5.65 -0.33
C GLY A 179 6.29 -6.47 -0.89
N LYS A 180 6.62 -7.68 -1.34
CA LYS A 180 5.67 -8.65 -1.91
C LYS A 180 5.11 -9.61 -0.86
N ARG A 181 5.63 -9.56 0.37
CA ARG A 181 5.40 -10.61 1.38
C ARG A 181 4.17 -10.27 2.20
N GLY A 182 3.36 -11.28 2.46
CA GLY A 182 2.23 -11.15 3.37
C GLY A 182 2.06 -12.33 4.32
N LEU A 183 1.24 -12.11 5.34
CA LEU A 183 0.89 -13.10 6.33
C LEU A 183 -0.39 -13.85 5.93
N CYS A 184 -0.28 -15.16 5.74
CA CYS A 184 -1.40 -16.09 5.69
C CYS A 184 -1.86 -16.36 7.13
N TRP A 185 -2.95 -15.73 7.59
CA TRP A 185 -3.30 -15.54 8.99
C TRP A 185 -4.57 -16.30 9.41
N PRO A 186 -4.49 -17.52 9.96
CA PRO A 186 -5.69 -18.29 10.30
C PRO A 186 -6.62 -17.64 11.33
N TRP A 187 -7.89 -18.02 11.28
CA TRP A 187 -8.95 -17.53 12.18
C TRP A 187 -8.70 -17.76 13.68
N PHE A 188 -7.83 -18.71 14.04
CA PHE A 188 -7.51 -19.07 15.42
C PHE A 188 -6.34 -18.28 16.03
N ASN A 189 -5.89 -17.22 15.35
CA ASN A 189 -4.71 -16.45 15.74
C ASN A 189 -4.96 -15.28 16.71
N SER A 190 -6.12 -15.19 17.36
CA SER A 190 -6.41 -14.15 18.37
C SER A 190 -5.27 -13.88 19.37
N PRO A 191 -4.50 -14.88 19.86
CA PRO A 191 -3.39 -14.64 20.78
C PRO A 191 -2.12 -14.03 20.16
N LEU A 192 -1.99 -14.03 18.83
CA LEU A 192 -0.77 -13.63 18.12
C LEU A 192 -0.81 -12.14 17.72
N ASN A 193 0.36 -11.59 17.39
CA ASN A 193 0.56 -10.19 17.01
C ASN A 193 1.18 -10.12 15.60
N PRO A 194 0.41 -9.79 14.54
CA PRO A 194 0.94 -9.65 13.17
C PRO A 194 1.94 -8.49 13.03
N GLY A 195 1.84 -7.46 13.88
CA GLY A 195 2.70 -6.29 13.89
C GLY A 195 4.18 -6.59 14.18
N LEU A 196 4.51 -7.78 14.70
CA LEU A 196 5.90 -8.24 14.82
C LEU A 196 6.62 -8.32 13.46
N PHE A 197 5.87 -8.48 12.37
CA PHE A 197 6.42 -8.52 11.01
C PHE A 197 6.46 -7.14 10.32
N HIS A 198 5.87 -6.11 10.92
CA HIS A 198 5.87 -4.76 10.40
C HIS A 198 7.08 -3.97 10.91
N ASP A 199 8.26 -4.31 10.40
CA ASP A 199 9.56 -3.75 10.85
C ASP A 199 9.90 -2.36 10.27
N GLY A 200 8.99 -1.78 9.48
CA GLY A 200 9.17 -0.50 8.80
C GLY A 200 10.07 -0.56 7.55
N SER A 201 10.66 -1.72 7.21
CA SER A 201 11.37 -1.91 5.94
C SER A 201 10.42 -1.93 4.73
N GLY A 202 9.16 -2.26 4.97
CA GLY A 202 8.14 -2.45 3.94
C GLY A 202 8.19 -3.81 3.25
N SER A 203 9.05 -4.74 3.70
CA SER A 203 9.19 -6.09 3.13
C SER A 203 7.94 -6.96 3.33
N VAL A 204 7.34 -6.88 4.53
CA VAL A 204 6.03 -7.47 4.86
C VAL A 204 5.03 -6.35 5.08
N ASN A 205 3.97 -6.33 4.28
CA ASN A 205 3.00 -5.23 4.26
C ASN A 205 1.56 -5.70 4.00
N LEU A 206 1.33 -7.01 3.87
CA LEU A 206 0.04 -7.60 3.53
C LEU A 206 -0.37 -8.64 4.57
N ILE A 207 -1.68 -8.80 4.76
CA ILE A 207 -2.27 -9.86 5.59
C ILE A 207 -3.60 -10.30 4.98
N TYR A 208 -3.87 -11.60 4.97
CA TYR A 208 -5.19 -12.15 4.66
C TYR A 208 -5.48 -13.32 5.61
N ASP A 209 -6.75 -13.60 5.88
CA ASP A 209 -7.16 -14.57 6.90
C ASP A 209 -8.17 -15.63 6.42
N TYR A 210 -8.23 -15.80 5.10
CA TYR A 210 -9.21 -16.62 4.38
C TYR A 210 -10.65 -16.11 4.40
N GLU A 211 -10.92 -15.00 5.07
CA GLU A 211 -12.27 -14.55 5.36
C GLU A 211 -12.47 -13.09 4.94
N THR A 212 -13.72 -12.62 5.06
CA THR A 212 -14.11 -11.24 4.76
C THR A 212 -14.20 -10.35 6.00
N TYR A 213 -14.08 -10.93 7.20
CA TYR A 213 -13.97 -10.19 8.45
C TYR A 213 -12.50 -9.81 8.73
N ALA A 214 -12.26 -8.94 9.71
CA ALA A 214 -10.90 -8.48 10.01
C ALA A 214 -10.06 -9.55 10.76
N PRO A 215 -8.74 -9.63 10.52
CA PRO A 215 -7.87 -10.64 11.13
C PRO A 215 -7.99 -10.69 12.65
N PRO A 216 -8.29 -11.87 13.24
CA PRO A 216 -8.38 -12.01 14.68
C PRO A 216 -6.97 -12.00 15.26
N SER A 217 -6.65 -10.99 16.07
CA SER A 217 -5.33 -10.85 16.68
C SER A 217 -5.37 -10.01 17.96
N SER A 218 -4.24 -9.95 18.65
CA SER A 218 -4.04 -9.12 19.85
C SER A 218 -3.98 -7.61 19.56
N ASN A 219 -3.79 -7.19 18.31
CA ASN A 219 -3.60 -5.78 17.92
C ASN A 219 -4.11 -5.42 16.51
N GLY A 220 -5.19 -6.06 16.05
CA GLY A 220 -5.76 -5.83 14.72
C GLY A 220 -4.90 -6.36 13.58
N ASP A 221 -4.73 -5.61 12.50
CA ASP A 221 -3.89 -6.01 11.35
C ASP A 221 -2.39 -5.78 11.57
N GLY A 222 -1.98 -5.20 12.70
CA GLY A 222 -0.57 -4.87 12.97
C GLY A 222 -0.02 -3.76 12.07
N GLY A 223 -0.89 -2.97 11.43
CA GLY A 223 -0.52 -1.97 10.43
C GLY A 223 -0.22 -2.57 9.05
N LEU A 224 -0.52 -3.85 8.83
CA LEU A 224 -0.44 -4.50 7.52
C LEU A 224 -1.73 -4.26 6.74
N ALA A 225 -1.63 -4.15 5.42
CA ALA A 225 -2.81 -3.96 4.57
C ALA A 225 -3.60 -5.28 4.45
N PHE A 226 -4.81 -5.28 5.01
CA PHE A 226 -5.72 -6.42 4.92
C PHE A 226 -6.24 -6.64 3.49
N ILE A 227 -6.22 -7.90 3.06
CA ILE A 227 -6.84 -8.40 1.85
C ILE A 227 -7.99 -9.30 2.28
N GLY A 228 -9.23 -8.89 1.97
CA GLY A 228 -10.40 -9.73 2.20
C GLY A 228 -10.34 -10.97 1.30
N MET A 229 -10.95 -12.06 1.73
CA MET A 229 -11.07 -13.29 0.95
C MET A 229 -12.47 -13.90 1.06
N GLN A 230 -13.13 -14.02 -0.09
CA GLN A 230 -14.39 -14.77 -0.20
C GLN A 230 -14.07 -16.23 -0.57
N ARG A 231 -13.55 -16.99 0.41
CA ARG A 231 -13.04 -18.37 0.18
C ARG A 231 -14.09 -19.39 -0.25
N CYS A 232 -15.36 -19.09 0.01
CA CYS A 232 -16.52 -19.96 -0.19
C CYS A 232 -17.54 -19.22 -1.07
N MET A 233 -18.37 -19.97 -1.82
CA MET A 233 -19.45 -19.33 -2.59
C MET A 233 -20.44 -18.59 -1.67
N ASP A 234 -20.69 -19.18 -0.50
CA ASP A 234 -21.39 -18.59 0.63
C ASP A 234 -21.09 -19.45 1.87
N CYS A 235 -20.87 -18.85 3.03
CA CYS A 235 -20.69 -19.56 4.30
C CYS A 235 -20.90 -18.62 5.50
N ASP A 236 -21.30 -19.17 6.65
CA ASP A 236 -21.67 -18.38 7.84
C ASP A 236 -20.60 -17.37 8.29
N SER A 237 -19.31 -17.73 8.16
CA SER A 237 -18.19 -16.86 8.52
C SER A 237 -17.96 -15.72 7.54
N SER A 238 -18.24 -15.94 6.25
CA SER A 238 -18.14 -14.96 5.17
C SER A 238 -19.36 -15.02 4.25
N PRO A 239 -20.53 -14.52 4.72
CA PRO A 239 -21.75 -14.55 3.93
C PRO A 239 -21.58 -13.71 2.66
N ILE A 240 -21.93 -14.25 1.51
CA ILE A 240 -21.71 -13.56 0.22
C ILE A 240 -22.50 -12.26 0.13
N ALA A 241 -23.66 -12.19 0.80
CA ALA A 241 -24.50 -11.01 0.89
C ALA A 241 -23.80 -9.84 1.64
N ASP A 242 -22.87 -10.15 2.54
CA ASP A 242 -22.14 -9.17 3.35
C ASP A 242 -20.82 -8.73 2.71
N LEU A 243 -20.36 -9.39 1.64
CA LEU A 243 -19.05 -9.11 1.04
C LEU A 243 -18.86 -7.61 0.71
N LYS A 244 -19.87 -6.98 0.11
CA LYS A 244 -19.79 -5.57 -0.27
C LYS A 244 -19.78 -4.63 0.94
N SER A 245 -20.60 -4.90 1.97
CA SER A 245 -20.61 -4.07 3.18
C SER A 245 -19.30 -4.23 3.95
N ARG A 246 -18.78 -5.46 4.08
CA ARG A 246 -17.47 -5.73 4.70
C ARG A 246 -16.32 -5.06 3.95
N GLN A 247 -16.34 -5.07 2.62
CA GLN A 247 -15.36 -4.34 1.81
C GLN A 247 -15.40 -2.83 2.09
N GLN A 248 -16.59 -2.24 2.21
CA GLN A 248 -16.74 -0.81 2.48
C GLN A 248 -16.35 -0.42 3.91
N GLU A 249 -16.67 -1.27 4.88
CA GLU A 249 -16.37 -1.06 6.30
C GLU A 249 -14.87 -1.19 6.58
N LEU A 250 -14.24 -2.25 6.07
CA LEU A 250 -12.81 -2.54 6.30
C LEU A 250 -11.89 -1.85 5.29
N GLY A 251 -12.43 -1.37 4.17
CA GLY A 251 -11.69 -0.59 3.19
C GLY A 251 -10.61 -1.36 2.43
N PHE A 252 -10.63 -2.70 2.43
CA PHE A 252 -9.65 -3.48 1.68
C PHE A 252 -9.75 -3.18 0.18
N VAL A 253 -8.59 -3.04 -0.47
CA VAL A 253 -8.45 -2.62 -1.88
C VAL A 253 -8.08 -3.78 -2.82
N THR A 254 -7.92 -4.98 -2.26
CA THR A 254 -7.71 -6.24 -2.96
C THR A 254 -8.63 -7.28 -2.34
N LEU A 255 -9.19 -8.16 -3.17
CA LEU A 255 -10.01 -9.30 -2.75
C LEU A 255 -9.50 -10.60 -3.38
N PHE A 256 -9.23 -11.59 -2.53
CA PHE A 256 -9.08 -12.98 -2.97
C PHE A 256 -10.44 -13.67 -3.01
N THR A 257 -10.57 -14.70 -3.86
CA THR A 257 -11.84 -15.39 -4.08
C THR A 257 -11.79 -16.83 -3.58
N LEU A 258 -12.41 -17.78 -4.30
CA LEU A 258 -12.61 -19.14 -3.80
C LEU A 258 -11.26 -19.82 -3.49
N ASN A 259 -11.25 -20.63 -2.43
CA ASN A 259 -10.09 -21.41 -2.01
C ASN A 259 -10.16 -22.83 -2.57
N GLU A 260 -9.24 -23.18 -3.46
CA GLU A 260 -9.10 -24.51 -4.07
C GLU A 260 -10.43 -25.08 -4.61
N PRO A 261 -11.21 -24.32 -5.42
CA PRO A 261 -12.45 -24.83 -5.99
C PRO A 261 -12.21 -26.06 -6.89
N ASP A 262 -10.99 -26.18 -7.44
CA ASP A 262 -10.53 -27.28 -8.27
C ASP A 262 -10.38 -28.60 -7.50
N GLY A 263 -10.16 -28.53 -6.18
CA GLY A 263 -10.17 -29.68 -5.27
C GLY A 263 -11.53 -29.95 -4.60
N ASN A 264 -12.46 -28.99 -4.66
CA ASN A 264 -13.68 -28.99 -3.84
C ASN A 264 -14.98 -29.13 -4.64
N GLY A 265 -14.91 -29.67 -5.86
CA GLY A 265 -16.10 -30.02 -6.65
C GLY A 265 -16.86 -28.82 -7.24
N ILE A 266 -16.24 -27.63 -7.26
CA ILE A 266 -16.81 -26.46 -7.91
C ILE A 266 -16.36 -26.45 -9.36
N SER A 267 -17.31 -26.53 -10.29
CA SER A 267 -16.98 -26.50 -11.72
C SER A 267 -16.46 -25.11 -12.15
N PRO A 268 -15.57 -25.03 -13.15
CA PRO A 268 -15.10 -23.76 -13.69
C PRO A 268 -16.25 -22.85 -14.16
N ALA A 269 -17.30 -23.43 -14.75
CA ALA A 269 -18.47 -22.68 -15.20
C ALA A 269 -19.30 -22.10 -14.04
N SER A 270 -19.51 -22.88 -12.98
CA SER A 270 -20.20 -22.42 -11.77
C SER A 270 -19.40 -21.31 -11.07
N ALA A 271 -18.08 -21.45 -10.98
CA ALA A 271 -17.22 -20.42 -10.42
C ALA A 271 -17.25 -19.13 -11.25
N ALA A 272 -17.22 -19.22 -12.59
CA ALA A 272 -17.30 -18.05 -13.47
C ALA A 272 -18.62 -17.29 -13.31
N GLN A 273 -19.76 -18.00 -13.28
CA GLN A 273 -21.08 -17.39 -13.06
C GLN A 273 -21.15 -16.68 -11.70
N TRP A 274 -20.73 -17.36 -10.63
CA TRP A 274 -20.68 -16.79 -9.29
C TRP A 274 -19.75 -15.57 -9.23
N TYR A 275 -18.59 -15.63 -9.89
CA TYR A 275 -17.65 -14.51 -9.96
C TYR A 275 -18.27 -13.29 -10.62
N ILE A 276 -18.95 -13.49 -11.75
CA ILE A 276 -19.63 -12.42 -12.50
C ILE A 276 -20.73 -11.77 -11.67
N GLU A 277 -21.49 -12.57 -10.91
CA GLU A 277 -22.61 -12.09 -10.10
C GLU A 277 -22.13 -11.34 -8.85
N TYR A 278 -21.19 -11.92 -8.10
CA TYR A 278 -20.88 -11.45 -6.74
C TYR A 278 -19.56 -10.70 -6.61
N ILE A 279 -18.57 -11.01 -7.45
CA ILE A 279 -17.21 -10.47 -7.30
C ILE A 279 -16.99 -9.27 -8.21
N ASN A 280 -17.42 -9.34 -9.48
CA ASN A 280 -17.32 -8.23 -10.43
C ASN A 280 -17.83 -6.87 -9.93
N PRO A 281 -18.96 -6.78 -9.16
CA PRO A 281 -19.47 -5.50 -8.70
C PRO A 281 -18.52 -4.71 -7.78
N LEU A 282 -17.49 -5.36 -7.22
CA LEU A 282 -16.51 -4.69 -6.37
C LEU A 282 -15.43 -4.02 -7.23
N ALA A 283 -15.41 -2.69 -7.22
CA ALA A 283 -14.47 -1.85 -8.00
C ALA A 283 -13.09 -1.72 -7.32
N ILE A 284 -12.49 -2.86 -6.96
CA ILE A 284 -11.17 -3.01 -6.35
C ILE A 284 -10.35 -4.05 -7.12
N LYS A 285 -9.10 -4.30 -6.72
CA LYS A 285 -8.33 -5.38 -7.34
C LYS A 285 -8.85 -6.75 -6.91
N LYS A 286 -8.83 -7.72 -7.82
CA LYS A 286 -9.39 -9.06 -7.56
C LYS A 286 -8.52 -10.16 -8.11
N SER A 287 -8.40 -11.27 -7.38
CA SER A 287 -7.84 -12.50 -7.94
C SER A 287 -8.94 -13.43 -8.46
N LEU A 288 -8.61 -14.23 -9.47
CA LEU A 288 -9.29 -15.50 -9.69
C LEU A 288 -9.09 -16.43 -8.47
N PRO A 289 -9.87 -17.51 -8.35
CA PRO A 289 -9.72 -18.48 -7.26
C PRO A 289 -8.31 -19.01 -7.12
N ALA A 290 -7.90 -19.24 -5.88
CA ALA A 290 -6.65 -19.95 -5.59
C ALA A 290 -6.81 -21.41 -5.98
N VAL A 291 -5.94 -21.94 -6.83
CA VAL A 291 -5.98 -23.36 -7.23
C VAL A 291 -4.79 -24.14 -6.71
N THR A 292 -4.98 -25.44 -6.54
CA THR A 292 -3.90 -26.36 -6.16
C THR A 292 -2.80 -26.42 -7.24
N SER A 293 -1.64 -26.94 -6.89
CA SER A 293 -0.58 -27.29 -7.87
C SER A 293 -0.81 -28.64 -8.57
N SER A 294 -2.03 -29.18 -8.52
CA SER A 294 -2.37 -30.45 -9.19
C SER A 294 -2.25 -30.34 -10.71
N THR A 295 -1.72 -31.40 -11.32
CA THR A 295 -1.65 -31.56 -12.78
C THR A 295 -2.72 -32.52 -13.31
N ALA A 296 -3.62 -32.99 -12.44
CA ALA A 296 -4.75 -33.82 -12.86
C ALA A 296 -5.68 -33.03 -13.79
N SER A 297 -6.29 -33.73 -14.74
CA SER A 297 -7.26 -33.14 -15.67
C SER A 297 -8.39 -32.45 -14.90
N GLY A 298 -8.67 -31.18 -15.24
CA GLY A 298 -9.69 -30.38 -14.57
C GLY A 298 -9.30 -29.89 -13.17
N GLN A 299 -8.02 -29.93 -12.80
CA GLN A 299 -7.49 -29.34 -11.58
C GLN A 299 -6.38 -28.33 -11.87
N GLY A 300 -5.97 -27.56 -10.86
CA GLY A 300 -4.87 -26.60 -10.95
C GLY A 300 -4.99 -25.62 -12.11
N LEU A 301 -3.90 -25.44 -12.86
CA LEU A 301 -3.85 -24.51 -13.99
C LEU A 301 -4.80 -24.89 -15.13
N SER A 302 -5.19 -26.17 -15.26
CA SER A 302 -6.22 -26.60 -16.22
C SER A 302 -7.57 -26.01 -15.85
N TRP A 303 -7.93 -26.11 -14.57
CA TRP A 303 -9.18 -25.56 -14.03
C TRP A 303 -9.24 -24.03 -14.22
N VAL A 304 -8.13 -23.32 -13.99
CA VAL A 304 -8.05 -21.86 -14.21
C VAL A 304 -8.30 -21.50 -15.67
N ALA A 305 -7.67 -22.22 -16.61
CA ALA A 305 -7.87 -21.98 -18.05
C ALA A 305 -9.32 -22.24 -18.48
N GLU A 306 -9.95 -23.29 -17.94
CA GLU A 306 -11.36 -23.59 -18.16
C GLU A 306 -12.27 -22.51 -17.58
N MET A 307 -11.96 -21.98 -16.39
CA MET A 307 -12.74 -20.91 -15.76
C MET A 307 -12.64 -19.61 -16.56
N ILE A 308 -11.43 -19.22 -16.98
CA ILE A 308 -11.22 -18.03 -17.84
C ILE A 308 -12.00 -18.18 -19.14
N SER A 309 -12.02 -19.37 -19.73
CA SER A 309 -12.82 -19.66 -20.92
C SER A 309 -14.31 -19.52 -20.64
N ALA A 310 -14.79 -20.06 -19.51
CA ALA A 310 -16.19 -19.95 -19.08
C ALA A 310 -16.62 -18.52 -18.72
N CYS A 311 -15.69 -17.67 -18.27
CA CYS A 311 -15.93 -16.25 -18.05
C CYS A 311 -16.30 -15.52 -19.36
N ALA A 312 -15.87 -16.02 -20.53
CA ALA A 312 -16.18 -15.44 -21.84
C ALA A 312 -15.92 -13.91 -21.90
N GLY A 313 -14.84 -13.45 -21.27
CA GLY A 313 -14.45 -12.04 -21.19
C GLY A 313 -15.26 -11.19 -20.19
N GLN A 314 -16.13 -11.80 -19.38
CA GLN A 314 -17.01 -11.09 -18.44
C GLN A 314 -16.48 -11.06 -17.00
N CYS A 315 -15.50 -11.87 -16.63
CA CYS A 315 -14.85 -11.77 -15.31
C CYS A 315 -13.80 -10.66 -15.33
N TYR A 316 -13.91 -9.69 -14.42
CA TYR A 316 -12.91 -8.65 -14.23
C TYR A 316 -11.95 -9.06 -13.12
N TYR A 317 -10.71 -9.41 -13.46
CA TYR A 317 -9.68 -9.82 -12.50
C TYR A 317 -8.33 -9.20 -12.84
N ASP A 318 -7.48 -9.08 -11.83
CA ASP A 318 -6.12 -8.53 -11.93
C ASP A 318 -5.07 -9.64 -11.79
N TYR A 319 -5.42 -10.73 -11.09
CA TYR A 319 -4.50 -11.77 -10.68
C TYR A 319 -5.00 -13.18 -10.97
N ILE A 320 -4.10 -14.09 -11.35
CA ILE A 320 -4.29 -15.52 -11.06
C ILE A 320 -3.73 -15.82 -9.67
N ASN A 321 -4.34 -16.77 -8.95
CA ASN A 321 -3.96 -17.12 -7.59
C ASN A 321 -3.55 -18.58 -7.48
N LEU A 322 -2.38 -18.84 -6.89
CA LEU A 322 -1.74 -20.15 -6.87
C LEU A 322 -1.50 -20.61 -5.43
N HIS A 323 -1.78 -21.90 -5.19
CA HIS A 323 -1.20 -22.66 -4.09
C HIS A 323 -0.12 -23.60 -4.61
N TRP A 324 0.88 -23.88 -3.78
CA TRP A 324 1.86 -24.92 -4.08
C TRP A 324 2.34 -25.64 -2.82
N TYR A 325 2.31 -26.96 -2.86
CA TYR A 325 2.96 -27.81 -1.87
C TYR A 325 3.70 -28.92 -2.58
N GLY A 326 5.00 -29.07 -2.30
CA GLY A 326 5.83 -30.05 -2.96
C GLY A 326 7.12 -30.32 -2.21
N THR A 327 8.13 -30.86 -2.90
CA THR A 327 9.28 -31.46 -2.21
C THR A 327 10.59 -30.70 -2.40
N SER A 328 10.65 -29.74 -3.33
CA SER A 328 11.88 -28.99 -3.58
C SER A 328 11.63 -27.58 -4.10
N LEU A 329 12.64 -26.71 -3.94
CA LEU A 329 12.65 -25.37 -4.53
C LEU A 329 12.54 -25.41 -6.06
N ALA A 330 13.25 -26.32 -6.72
CA ALA A 330 13.23 -26.44 -8.18
C ALA A 330 11.83 -26.78 -8.72
N GLU A 331 11.06 -27.61 -8.02
CA GLU A 331 9.67 -27.90 -8.37
C GLU A 331 8.77 -26.66 -8.22
N PHE A 332 8.99 -25.87 -7.16
CA PHE A 332 8.26 -24.62 -6.94
C PHE A 332 8.57 -23.58 -8.02
N GLU A 333 9.85 -23.36 -8.31
CA GLU A 333 10.30 -22.43 -9.36
C GLU A 333 9.71 -22.83 -10.72
N SER A 334 9.81 -24.10 -11.08
CA SER A 334 9.25 -24.62 -12.33
C SER A 334 7.73 -24.44 -12.40
N TYR A 335 7.01 -24.60 -11.28
CA TYR A 335 5.55 -24.41 -11.25
C TYR A 335 5.16 -22.95 -11.47
N VAL A 336 5.86 -22.01 -10.82
CA VAL A 336 5.62 -20.57 -10.98
C VAL A 336 5.93 -20.11 -12.41
N GLU A 337 7.02 -20.59 -13.00
CA GLU A 337 7.36 -20.33 -14.40
C GLU A 337 6.35 -20.93 -15.36
N GLN A 338 5.87 -22.17 -15.11
CA GLN A 338 4.82 -22.79 -15.91
C GLN A 338 3.53 -21.97 -15.89
N ALA A 339 3.10 -21.52 -14.70
CA ALA A 339 1.92 -20.67 -14.57
C ALA A 339 2.07 -19.35 -15.34
N HIS A 340 3.23 -18.70 -15.26
CA HIS A 340 3.50 -17.48 -16.04
C HIS A 340 3.49 -17.74 -17.55
N ASN A 341 4.12 -18.82 -18.01
CA ASN A 341 4.15 -19.18 -19.42
C ASN A 341 2.74 -19.47 -19.98
N GLN A 342 1.87 -20.07 -19.17
CA GLN A 342 0.48 -20.33 -19.56
C GLN A 342 -0.39 -19.06 -19.53
N PHE A 343 -0.11 -18.12 -18.61
CA PHE A 343 -0.87 -16.89 -18.43
C PHE A 343 0.02 -15.63 -18.47
N PRO A 344 0.73 -15.36 -19.59
CA PRO A 344 1.84 -14.38 -19.63
C PRO A 344 1.41 -12.93 -19.43
N ASN A 345 0.11 -12.63 -19.60
CA ASN A 345 -0.44 -11.28 -19.51
C ASN A 345 -1.16 -11.02 -18.18
N THR A 346 -1.08 -11.93 -17.20
CA THR A 346 -1.74 -11.78 -15.89
C THR A 346 -0.70 -11.81 -14.77
N GLN A 347 -0.83 -10.94 -13.77
CA GLN A 347 0.00 -11.02 -12.58
C GLN A 347 -0.39 -12.22 -11.72
N ILE A 348 0.59 -12.75 -10.99
CA ILE A 348 0.44 -13.91 -10.11
C ILE A 348 0.42 -13.43 -8.65
N VAL A 349 -0.52 -13.97 -7.88
CA VAL A 349 -0.43 -14.01 -6.42
C VAL A 349 -0.27 -15.46 -5.97
N ILE A 350 0.51 -15.69 -4.92
CA ILE A 350 0.72 -17.03 -4.35
C ILE A 350 0.23 -17.01 -2.91
N THR A 351 -1.02 -17.37 -2.66
CA THR A 351 -1.63 -17.24 -1.32
C THR A 351 -1.22 -18.34 -0.35
N GLU A 352 -0.68 -19.45 -0.84
CA GLU A 352 -0.10 -20.50 -0.01
C GLU A 352 1.08 -21.17 -0.70
N PHE A 353 2.18 -21.34 0.04
CA PHE A 353 3.22 -22.29 -0.35
C PHE A 353 4.08 -22.75 0.83
N ALA A 354 4.47 -24.02 0.81
CA ALA A 354 5.45 -24.63 1.72
C ALA A 354 5.95 -25.97 1.17
N LEU A 355 7.05 -26.51 1.73
CA LEU A 355 7.39 -27.91 1.49
C LEU A 355 6.38 -28.84 2.17
N GLN A 356 6.08 -29.98 1.55
CA GLN A 356 5.20 -31.01 2.08
C GLN A 356 5.95 -31.87 3.13
N ASN A 357 5.74 -31.55 4.41
CA ASN A 357 6.26 -32.27 5.58
C ASN A 357 7.70 -32.80 5.40
N PRO A 358 8.68 -31.91 5.15
CA PRO A 358 10.04 -32.33 4.85
C PRO A 358 10.70 -32.99 6.06
N SER A 359 11.50 -34.03 5.85
CA SER A 359 12.21 -34.74 6.93
C SER A 359 13.16 -33.85 7.75
N GLY A 360 13.67 -32.77 7.15
CA GLY A 360 14.47 -31.75 7.83
C GLY A 360 13.66 -30.75 8.68
N GLY A 361 12.34 -30.90 8.75
CA GLY A 361 11.44 -30.06 9.54
C GLY A 361 11.60 -28.57 9.23
N GLN A 362 11.68 -27.75 10.28
CA GLN A 362 11.82 -26.29 10.15
C GLN A 362 13.09 -25.87 9.41
N ALA A 363 14.21 -26.57 9.57
CA ALA A 363 15.45 -26.20 8.89
C ALA A 363 15.31 -26.32 7.35
N ALA A 364 14.64 -27.38 6.89
CA ALA A 364 14.35 -27.54 5.46
C ALA A 364 13.38 -26.47 4.95
N GLN A 365 12.36 -26.10 5.73
CA GLN A 365 11.42 -25.03 5.37
C GLN A 365 12.13 -23.66 5.29
N VAL A 366 13.04 -23.37 6.23
CA VAL A 366 13.84 -22.14 6.22
C VAL A 366 14.67 -22.04 4.93
N SER A 367 15.44 -23.08 4.59
CA SER A 367 16.25 -23.07 3.37
C SER A 367 15.41 -22.97 2.10
N PHE A 368 14.22 -23.58 2.09
CA PHE A 368 13.26 -23.41 1.00
C PHE A 368 12.75 -21.98 0.88
N PHE A 369 12.33 -21.35 1.98
CA PHE A 369 11.83 -19.98 1.98
C PHE A 369 12.91 -18.96 1.60
N GLU A 370 14.16 -19.14 2.05
CA GLU A 370 15.28 -18.28 1.63
C GLU A 370 15.46 -18.28 0.11
N GLY A 371 15.48 -19.46 -0.51
CA GLY A 371 15.56 -19.59 -1.96
C GLY A 371 14.32 -19.06 -2.67
N ALA A 372 13.13 -19.43 -2.20
CA ALA A 372 11.87 -19.03 -2.79
C ALA A 372 11.67 -17.51 -2.75
N PHE A 373 12.03 -16.83 -1.66
CA PHE A 373 11.84 -15.37 -1.57
C PHE A 373 12.81 -14.65 -2.48
N SER A 374 14.07 -15.11 -2.55
CA SER A 374 15.06 -14.59 -3.51
C SER A 374 14.55 -14.68 -4.95
N PHE A 375 13.99 -15.83 -5.33
CA PHE A 375 13.38 -16.06 -6.63
C PHE A 375 12.17 -15.14 -6.86
N LEU A 376 11.14 -15.19 -5.99
CA LEU A 376 9.89 -14.45 -6.16
C LEU A 376 10.07 -12.93 -6.13
N ASP A 377 11.01 -12.42 -5.32
CA ASP A 377 11.34 -10.99 -5.29
C ASP A 377 11.84 -10.50 -6.67
N GLY A 378 12.57 -11.34 -7.41
CA GLY A 378 13.08 -11.04 -8.75
C GLY A 378 12.03 -11.08 -9.88
N LEU A 379 10.86 -11.68 -9.65
CA LEU A 379 9.85 -11.87 -10.70
C LEU A 379 8.86 -10.70 -10.79
N SER A 380 8.92 -9.91 -11.87
CA SER A 380 8.03 -8.75 -12.07
C SER A 380 6.55 -9.13 -12.26
N TYR A 381 6.27 -10.37 -12.66
CA TYR A 381 4.92 -10.90 -12.81
C TYR A 381 4.34 -11.49 -11.52
N VAL A 382 5.12 -11.61 -10.44
CA VAL A 382 4.62 -11.96 -9.11
C VAL A 382 4.33 -10.69 -8.33
N ALA A 383 3.06 -10.47 -8.00
CA ALA A 383 2.59 -9.29 -7.29
C ALA A 383 2.77 -9.42 -5.78
N MET A 384 2.49 -10.60 -5.22
CA MET A 384 2.55 -10.88 -3.78
C MET A 384 2.58 -12.38 -3.50
N TYR A 385 3.14 -12.78 -2.35
CA TYR A 385 3.21 -14.16 -1.92
C TYR A 385 3.13 -14.31 -0.40
N PHE A 386 2.56 -15.43 0.04
CA PHE A 386 2.19 -15.70 1.44
C PHE A 386 2.62 -17.12 1.84
N PRO A 387 3.72 -17.25 2.61
CA PRO A 387 4.15 -18.55 3.10
C PRO A 387 3.11 -19.17 4.02
N PHE A 388 2.82 -20.45 3.81
CA PHE A 388 1.95 -21.20 4.71
C PHE A 388 2.79 -21.68 5.91
N VAL A 389 2.60 -21.18 7.15
CA VAL A 389 1.48 -20.37 7.63
C VAL A 389 1.88 -19.46 8.79
N ALA A 390 1.30 -18.26 8.87
CA ALA A 390 1.57 -17.29 9.92
C ALA A 390 0.83 -17.63 11.22
N THR A 391 1.17 -18.76 11.84
CA THR A 391 0.67 -19.16 13.16
C THR A 391 1.77 -19.87 13.96
N SER A 392 1.45 -20.44 15.13
CA SER A 392 2.36 -21.24 15.94
C SER A 392 2.09 -22.75 15.78
N PRO A 393 3.08 -23.62 16.07
CA PRO A 393 2.89 -25.08 16.03
C PRO A 393 1.70 -25.59 16.85
N ASN A 394 1.49 -25.06 18.07
CA ASN A 394 0.39 -25.49 18.93
C ASN A 394 -0.95 -25.07 18.35
N LEU A 395 -1.10 -23.81 17.94
CA LEU A 395 -2.34 -23.32 17.37
C LEU A 395 -2.70 -24.09 16.09
N LEU A 396 -1.71 -24.34 15.22
CA LEU A 396 -1.92 -25.17 14.03
C LEU A 396 -2.35 -26.60 14.38
N SER A 397 -1.69 -27.22 15.36
CA SER A 397 -1.99 -28.60 15.78
C SER A 397 -3.36 -28.74 16.43
N GLU A 398 -3.80 -27.72 17.16
CA GLU A 398 -5.11 -27.71 17.84
C GLU A 398 -6.27 -27.49 16.87
N ASN A 399 -6.05 -26.75 15.77
CA ASN A 399 -7.13 -26.27 14.91
C ASN A 399 -7.11 -26.85 13.49
N ASP A 400 -5.98 -27.38 13.02
CA ASP A 400 -5.84 -27.93 11.67
C ASP A 400 -4.91 -29.14 11.62
N SER A 401 -5.41 -30.27 12.12
CA SER A 401 -4.71 -31.56 12.04
C SER A 401 -4.44 -32.04 10.61
N GLY A 402 -5.21 -31.57 9.63
CA GLY A 402 -5.02 -31.87 8.21
C GLY A 402 -3.74 -31.20 7.68
N ALA A 403 -3.61 -29.90 7.91
CA ALA A 403 -2.40 -29.15 7.59
C ALA A 403 -1.17 -29.71 8.31
N VAL A 404 -1.28 -30.07 9.60
CA VAL A 404 -0.16 -30.71 10.32
C VAL A 404 0.24 -32.03 9.69
N SER A 405 -0.71 -32.86 9.28
CA SER A 405 -0.41 -34.14 8.64
C SER A 405 0.25 -33.95 7.26
N PHE A 406 -0.14 -32.90 6.55
CA PHE A 406 0.28 -32.65 5.17
C PHE A 406 1.58 -31.84 5.05
N VAL A 407 1.75 -30.78 5.85
CA VAL A 407 2.86 -29.82 5.79
C VAL A 407 3.82 -29.98 6.98
N GLY A 408 3.36 -30.59 8.07
CA GLY A 408 4.04 -30.52 9.36
C GLY A 408 3.89 -29.14 10.00
N THR A 409 4.67 -28.87 11.06
CA THR A 409 4.72 -27.57 11.74
C THR A 409 5.97 -26.77 11.43
N GLY A 410 6.85 -27.28 10.54
CA GLY A 410 8.15 -26.66 10.27
C GLY A 410 8.06 -25.27 9.64
N SER A 411 6.96 -24.98 8.92
CA SER A 411 6.77 -23.73 8.19
C SER A 411 6.06 -22.63 8.98
N THR A 412 5.65 -22.89 10.23
CA THR A 412 4.95 -21.92 11.07
C THR A 412 5.83 -20.70 11.35
N LEU A 413 5.31 -19.49 11.13
CA LEU A 413 6.08 -18.24 11.27
C LEU A 413 6.23 -17.76 12.73
N TYR A 414 5.46 -18.34 13.66
CA TYR A 414 5.56 -18.05 15.10
C TYR A 414 6.06 -19.27 15.88
N ASN A 415 6.70 -19.00 17.01
CA ASN A 415 6.88 -19.97 18.08
C ASN A 415 5.63 -19.99 18.97
N ASN A 416 5.51 -21.01 19.81
CA ASN A 416 4.37 -21.16 20.73
C ASN A 416 4.27 -20.06 21.79
N ASP A 417 5.35 -19.35 22.07
CA ASP A 417 5.37 -18.19 22.98
C ASP A 417 4.95 -16.87 22.28
N GLY A 418 4.56 -16.93 21.00
CA GLY A 418 4.18 -15.77 20.20
C GLY A 418 5.36 -14.97 19.63
N SER A 419 6.61 -15.40 19.85
CA SER A 419 7.78 -14.81 19.19
C SER A 419 7.94 -15.28 17.74
N ILE A 420 8.72 -14.57 16.93
CA ILE A 420 9.00 -14.92 15.53
C ILE A 420 9.88 -16.20 15.48
N SER A 421 9.43 -17.21 14.71
CA SER A 421 10.16 -18.47 14.52
C SER A 421 11.39 -18.31 13.60
N ALA A 422 12.16 -19.38 13.40
CA ALA A 422 13.24 -19.36 12.40
C ALA A 422 12.70 -19.12 10.98
N ALA A 423 11.57 -19.76 10.61
CA ALA A 423 10.89 -19.52 9.33
C ALA A 423 10.34 -18.08 9.25
N GLY A 424 9.78 -17.56 10.35
CA GLY A 424 9.31 -16.18 10.44
C GLY A 424 10.43 -15.16 10.21
N LYS A 425 11.64 -15.41 10.71
CA LYS A 425 12.77 -14.47 10.49
C LYS A 425 13.12 -14.30 9.02
N VAL A 426 12.89 -15.30 8.17
CA VAL A 426 13.12 -15.20 6.72
C VAL A 426 12.23 -14.12 6.09
N MET A 427 11.03 -13.88 6.65
CA MET A 427 10.13 -12.82 6.17
C MET A 427 10.71 -11.42 6.29
N LEU A 428 11.66 -11.21 7.20
CA LEU A 428 12.28 -9.92 7.51
C LEU A 428 13.65 -9.72 6.82
N MET A 429 14.14 -10.72 6.07
CA MET A 429 15.42 -10.67 5.36
C MET A 429 15.28 -10.09 3.95
#